data_AF-A0A964A020-F1
#
_entry.id   AF-A0A964A020-F1
#
_cell.length_a   1.000
_cell.length_b   1.000
_cell.length_c   1.000
_cell.angle_alpha   90.00
_cell.angle_beta   90.00
_cell.angle_gamma   90.00
#
_symmetry.space_group_name_H-M   'P 1'
#
loop_
_entity.id
_entity.type
_entity.pdbx_description
1 polymer ?
#
loop_
_entity_poly.entity_id
_entity_poly.type
_entity_poly.pdbx_seq_one_letter_code
_entity_poly.pdbx_strand_id
1 'polypeptide(L)' 'MKNINMGENAINVIGHMKCQSIETQKVYNSDFVHFVVIENHKIKKFQEFFDTYIAGEAFR' A
#
# COMPACT_ATOMS: atom_id res chain seq x y z
N MET A 1 -9.37 -6.60 3.03
CA MET A 1 -8.05 -6.33 3.63
C MET A 1 -7.68 -7.53 4.47
N LYS A 2 -6.55 -8.19 4.18
CA LYS A 2 -6.10 -9.38 4.90
C LYS A 2 -4.82 -9.02 5.65
N ASN A 3 -4.80 -9.29 6.96
CA ASN A 3 -3.62 -9.07 7.78
C ASN A 3 -2.83 -10.38 7.90
N ILE A 4 -1.51 -10.30 7.73
CA ILE A 4 -0.58 -11.42 7.96
C ILE A 4 0.41 -10.97 9.01
N ASN A 5 0.51 -11.73 10.10
CA ASN A 5 1.42 -11.45 11.21
C ASN A 5 2.82 -11.98 10.88
N MET A 6 3.87 -11.15 11.01
CA MET A 6 5.27 -11.54 10.79
C MET A 6 6.13 -11.53 12.07
N GLY A 7 5.51 -11.34 13.24
CA GLY A 7 6.12 -11.22 14.56
C GLY A 7 5.27 -10.33 15.47
N GLU A 8 5.52 -10.34 16.78
CA GLU A 8 4.65 -9.68 17.78
C GLU A 8 4.37 -8.19 17.50
N ASN A 9 5.27 -7.52 16.78
CA ASN A 9 5.23 -6.08 16.49
C ASN A 9 5.20 -5.74 14.99
N ALA A 10 4.97 -6.72 14.11
CA ALA A 10 4.98 -6.53 12.67
C ALA A 10 3.70 -7.07 12.00
N ILE A 11 3.07 -6.23 11.20
CA ILE A 11 1.83 -6.54 10.48
C ILE A 11 2.03 -6.26 9.00
N ASN A 12 1.64 -7.22 8.17
CA ASN A 12 1.47 -7.01 6.73
C ASN A 12 -0.01 -6.84 6.43
N VAL A 13 -0.33 -5.80 5.67
CA VAL A 13 -1.68 -5.53 5.20
C VAL A 13 -1.73 -5.73 3.71
N ILE A 14 -2.52 -6.70 3.26
CA ILE A 14 -2.77 -6.92 1.84
C ILE A 14 -4.14 -6.35 1.49
N GLY A 15 -4.18 -5.53 0.46
CA GLY A 15 -5.41 -4.89 0.01
C GLY A 15 -5.42 -4.66 -1.49
N HIS A 16 -6.58 -4.20 -1.95
CA HIS A 16 -6.81 -3.75 -3.30
C HIS A 16 -7.16 -2.26 -3.21
N MET A 17 -6.56 -1.44 -4.07
CA MET A 17 -6.85 -0.02 -4.19
C MET A 17 -7.37 0.31 -5.58
N LYS A 18 -8.26 1.30 -5.60
CA LYS A 18 -8.74 1.97 -6.82
C LYS A 18 -8.49 3.46 -6.63
N CYS A 19 -7.72 4.05 -7.53
CA CYS A 19 -7.26 5.43 -7.44
C CYS A 19 -7.60 6.17 -8.73
N GLN A 20 -7.98 7.44 -8.62
CA GLN A 20 -8.14 8.34 -9.76
C GLN A 20 -7.06 9.41 -9.70
N SER A 21 -6.27 9.52 -10.77
CA SER A 21 -5.33 10.63 -10.94
C SER A 21 -6.12 11.91 -11.13
N ILE A 22 -5.82 12.94 -10.33
CA ILE A 22 -6.51 14.24 -10.43
C ILE A 22 -6.14 14.95 -11.73
N GLU A 23 -4.87 14.87 -12.14
CA GLU A 23 -4.37 15.58 -13.31
C GLU A 23 -4.90 14.99 -14.62
N THR A 24 -4.78 13.68 -14.79
CA THR A 24 -5.13 12.99 -16.04
C THR A 24 -6.57 12.47 -16.03
N GLN A 25 -7.25 12.50 -14.88
CA GLN A 25 -8.55 11.88 -14.63
C GLN A 25 -8.59 10.36 -14.85
N LYS A 26 -7.46 9.72 -15.16
CA LYS A 26 -7.36 8.27 -15.36
C LYS A 26 -7.55 7.53 -14.04
N VAL A 27 -8.26 6.42 -14.11
CA VAL A 27 -8.47 5.52 -12.96
C VAL A 27 -7.57 4.31 -13.11
N TYR A 28 -6.86 3.96 -12.05
CA TYR A 28 -6.09 2.73 -11.98
C TYR A 28 -6.46 1.90 -10.75
N ASN A 29 -6.25 0.59 -10.86
CA ASN A 29 -6.45 -0.35 -9.78
C ASN A 29 -5.14 -1.08 -9.54
N SER A 30 -4.80 -1.36 -8.29
CA SER A 30 -3.61 -2.12 -7.92
C SER A 30 -3.86 -2.90 -6.65
N ASP A 31 -3.31 -4.10 -6.57
CA ASP A 31 -3.08 -4.71 -5.28
C ASP A 31 -1.90 -4.02 -4.58
N PHE A 32 -1.90 -4.04 -3.25
CA PHE A 32 -0.82 -3.50 -2.46
C PHE A 32 -0.51 -4.38 -1.25
N VAL A 33 0.73 -4.25 -0.77
CA VAL A 33 1.18 -4.78 0.51
C VAL A 33 1.77 -3.63 1.32
N HIS A 34 1.22 -3.37 2.51
CA HIS A 34 1.85 -2.52 3.51
C HIS A 34 2.60 -3.36 4.52
N PHE A 35 3.83 -3.01 4.81
CA PHE A 35 4.59 -3.51 5.95
C PHE A 35 4.60 -2.45 7.04
N VAL A 36 4.06 -2.80 8.20
CA VAL A 36 3.98 -1.92 9.36
C VAL A 36 4.72 -2.56 10.53
N VAL A 37 5.71 -1.85 11.08
CA VAL A 37 6.37 -2.21 12.34
C VAL A 37 5.95 -1.22 13.41
N ILE A 38 5.42 -1.73 14.53
CA ILE A 38 4.92 -0.95 15.65
C ILE A 38 5.89 -1.13 16.83
N GLU A 39 6.36 -0.03 17.41
CA GLU A 39 7.20 -0.04 18.61
C GLU A 39 6.78 1.12 19.53
N ASN A 40 6.67 0.86 20.84
CA ASN A 40 6.22 1.86 21.83
C ASN A 40 4.90 2.55 21.44
N HIS A 41 3.93 1.75 20.97
CA HIS A 41 2.62 2.20 20.48
C HIS A 41 2.66 3.19 19.31
N LYS A 42 3.80 3.27 18.59
CA LYS A 42 3.98 4.13 17.41
C LYS A 42 4.42 3.30 16.21
N ILE A 43 4.10 3.77 15.00
CA ILE A 43 4.62 3.19 13.77
C ILE A 43 6.09 3.58 13.66
N LYS A 44 6.98 2.59 13.76
CA LYS A 44 8.43 2.76 13.55
C LYS A 44 8.81 2.65 12.09
N LYS A 45 8.10 1.82 11.33
CA LYS A 45 8.34 1.60 9.90
C LYS A 45 7.00 1.41 9.18
N PHE A 46 6.87 2.11 8.06
CA PHE A 46 5.79 1.93 7.09
C PHE A 46 6.43 1.83 5.70
N GLN A 47 6.13 0.76 4.96
CA GLN A 47 6.55 0.59 3.57
C GLN A 47 5.38 0.05 2.75
N GLU A 48 5.16 0.62 1.57
CA GLU A 48 4.15 0.18 0.63
C GLU A 48 4.80 -0.42 -0.62
N PHE A 49 4.27 -1.54 -1.08
CA PHE A 49 4.59 -2.17 -2.35
C PHE A 49 3.32 -2.27 -3.16
N PHE A 50 3.36 -1.82 -4.42
CA PHE A 50 2.24 -1.83 -5.35
C PHE A 50 2.77 -1.82 -6.79
N ASP A 51 1.88 -1.98 -7.77
CA ASP A 51 2.25 -1.91 -9.18
C ASP A 51 2.51 -0.45 -9.60
N THR A 52 3.79 -0.09 -9.64
CA THR A 52 4.24 1.25 -10.03
C THR A 52 4.12 1.51 -11.53
N TYR A 53 4.07 0.46 -12.36
CA TYR A 53 3.89 0.63 -13.80
C TYR A 53 2.46 1.12 -14.10
N ILE A 54 1.46 0.45 -13.52
CA ILE A 54 0.06 0.82 -13.68
C ILE A 54 -0.21 2.24 -13.16
N ALA A 55 0.37 2.59 -12.01
CA ALA A 55 0.28 3.95 -11.49
C ALA A 55 0.96 4.97 -12.41
N GLY A 56 2.16 4.67 -12.90
CA GLY A 56 2.90 5.55 -13.83
C GLY A 56 2.18 5.80 -15.15
N GLU A 57 1.47 4.81 -15.70
CA GLU A 57 0.61 4.98 -16.89
C GLU A 57 -0.62 5.86 -16.61
N ALA A 58 -1.11 5.87 -15.37
CA ALA A 58 -2.21 6.73 -14.96
C ALA A 58 -1.77 8.18 -14.76
N PHE A 59 -0.51 8.43 -14.38
CA PHE A 59 0.02 9.80 -14.20
C PHE A 59 0.58 10.44 -15.48
N ARG A 60 0.83 9.64 -16.52
CA ARG A 60 1.13 10.15 -17.87
C ARG A 60 -0.13 10.49 -18.64
#